data_AF-A0A7J4T094-F1
#
_entry.id   AF-A0A7J4T094-F1
#
_cell.length_a   1.000
_cell.length_b   1.000
_cell.length_c   1.000
_cell.angle_alpha   90.00
_cell.angle_beta   90.00
_cell.angle_gamma   90.00
#
_symmetry.space_group_name_H-M   'P 1'
#
loop_
_entity.id
_entity.type
_entity.pdbx_description
1 polymer ?
#
loop_
_entity_poly.entity_id
_entity_poly.type
_entity_poly.pdbx_seq_one_letter_code
_entity_poly.pdbx_strand_id
1 'polypeptide(L)'
;MGRRWNEERRRNHQQAEWIVAWLRDNGPASIRQIVTALNGAGREVKAHIIQRALLKSPFVAKAGETNLDGEIHSLWVFSAD
;
A
#
# COMPACT_ATOMS: atom_id res chain seq x y z
N MET A 1 9.94 28.05 -5.22
CA MET A 1 9.64 26.87 -6.05
C MET A 1 9.95 25.52 -5.36
N GLY A 2 9.61 25.33 -4.07
CA GLY A 2 10.02 24.10 -3.32
C GLY A 2 8.99 23.45 -2.39
N ARG A 3 7.78 24.00 -2.24
CA ARG A 3 6.80 23.46 -1.25
C ARG A 3 6.04 22.22 -1.76
N ARG A 4 5.66 22.21 -3.04
CA ARG A 4 4.80 21.17 -3.63
C ARG A 4 5.43 19.76 -3.64
N TRP A 5 6.76 19.70 -3.77
CA TRP A 5 7.52 18.43 -3.77
C TRP A 5 7.58 17.77 -2.39
N ASN A 6 7.57 18.58 -1.32
CA ASN A 6 7.64 18.10 0.05
C ASN A 6 6.28 17.53 0.51
N GLU A 7 5.18 18.18 0.12
CA GLU A 7 3.83 17.73 0.44
C GLU A 7 3.48 16.40 -0.24
N GLU A 8 3.91 16.18 -1.49
CA GLU A 8 3.67 14.93 -2.19
C GLU A 8 4.44 13.76 -1.57
N ARG A 9 5.70 13.98 -1.17
CA ARG A 9 6.47 12.99 -0.40
C ARG A 9 5.84 12.69 0.95
N ARG A 10 5.40 13.71 1.69
CA ARG A 10 4.73 13.53 2.99
C ARG A 10 3.43 12.74 2.87
N ARG A 11 2.63 13.00 1.83
CA ARG A 11 1.41 12.22 1.58
C ARG A 11 1.73 10.76 1.23
N ASN A 12 2.75 10.55 0.40
CA ASN A 12 3.19 9.20 0.04
C ASN A 12 3.73 8.43 1.26
N HIS A 13 4.49 9.10 2.13
CA HIS A 13 4.99 8.50 3.37
C HIS A 13 3.86 8.13 4.33
N GLN A 14 2.93 9.07 4.62
CA GLN A 14 1.76 8.79 5.47
C GLN A 14 0.88 7.66 4.92
N GLN A 15 0.78 7.55 3.58
CA GLN A 15 0.09 6.43 2.94
C GLN A 15 0.86 5.12 3.17
N ALA A 16 2.17 5.10 2.95
CA ALA A 16 3.01 3.93 3.21
C ALA A 16 2.93 3.47 4.67
N GLU A 17 3.01 4.40 5.63
CA GLU A 17 2.86 4.11 7.07
C GLU A 17 1.49 3.50 7.38
N TRP A 18 0.41 4.05 6.81
CA TRP A 18 -0.92 3.49 6.99
C TRP A 18 -1.05 2.09 6.41
N ILE A 19 -0.54 1.85 5.20
CA ILE A 19 -0.57 0.54 4.55
C ILE A 19 0.20 -0.48 5.38
N VAL A 20 1.38 -0.09 5.89
CA VAL A 20 2.20 -0.91 6.78
C VAL A 20 1.44 -1.27 8.06
N ALA A 21 0.84 -0.29 8.72
CA ALA A 21 0.05 -0.52 9.93
C ALA A 21 -1.15 -1.44 9.66
N TRP A 22 -1.84 -1.24 8.54
CA TRP A 22 -2.98 -2.07 8.15
C TRP A 22 -2.57 -3.50 7.82
N LEU A 23 -1.48 -3.70 7.05
CA LEU A 23 -0.92 -5.03 6.74
C LEU A 23 -0.44 -5.76 8.01
N ARG A 24 0.05 -5.03 9.00
CA ARG A 24 0.45 -5.61 10.29
C ARG A 24 -0.76 -6.13 11.08
N ASP A 25 -1.89 -5.43 11.03
CA ASP A 25 -3.10 -5.78 11.78
C ASP A 25 -3.97 -6.82 11.04
N ASN A 26 -4.04 -6.73 9.70
CA ASN A 26 -4.93 -7.55 8.86
C ASN A 26 -4.20 -8.71 8.18
N GLY A 27 -2.86 -8.70 8.17
CA GLY A 27 -2.03 -9.72 7.52
C GLY A 27 -1.73 -9.43 6.04
N PRO A 28 -1.22 -10.43 5.30
CA PRO A 28 -0.82 -10.26 3.90
C PRO A 28 -2.02 -9.98 2.99
N ALA A 29 -1.91 -8.97 2.14
CA ALA A 29 -3.00 -8.53 1.28
C ALA A 29 -2.55 -8.09 -0.11
N SER A 30 -3.50 -8.08 -1.04
CA SER A 30 -3.27 -7.56 -2.39
C SER A 30 -3.51 -6.04 -2.45
N ILE A 31 -2.97 -5.40 -3.48
CA ILE A 31 -3.19 -3.96 -3.73
C ILE A 31 -4.69 -3.63 -3.77
N ARG A 32 -5.51 -4.51 -4.35
CA ARG A 32 -6.95 -4.31 -4.45
C ARG A 32 -7.62 -4.31 -3.07
N GLN A 33 -7.24 -5.24 -2.19
CA GLN A 33 -7.74 -5.28 -0.82
C GLN A 33 -7.34 -4.02 -0.03
N ILE A 34 -6.08 -3.60 -0.16
CA ILE A 34 -5.57 -2.38 0.47
C ILE A 34 -6.33 -1.14 -0.03
N VAL A 35 -6.59 -1.04 -1.33
CA VAL A 35 -7.38 0.05 -1.93
C VAL A 35 -8.80 0.06 -1.40
N THR A 36 -9.45 -1.10 -1.32
CA THR A 36 -10.80 -1.21 -0.74
C THR A 36 -10.83 -0.77 0.72
N ALA A 37 -9.84 -1.19 1.52
CA ALA A 37 -9.72 -0.79 2.92
C ALA A 37 -9.52 0.73 3.07
N LEU A 38 -8.65 1.33 2.25
CA LEU A 38 -8.41 2.77 2.22
C LEU A 38 -9.65 3.56 1.81
N ASN A 39 -10.34 3.13 0.75
CA ASN A 39 -11.59 3.75 0.31
C ASN A 39 -12.66 3.66 1.40
N GLY A 40 -12.78 2.53 2.09
CA GLY A 40 -13.69 2.36 3.24
C GLY A 40 -13.34 3.29 4.42
N ALA A 41 -12.07 3.62 4.59
CA ALA A 41 -11.59 4.57 5.60
C ALA A 41 -11.70 6.06 5.16
N GLY A 42 -12.36 6.35 4.04
CA GLY A 42 -12.50 7.71 3.50
C GLY A 42 -11.22 8.26 2.86
N ARG A 43 -10.22 7.40 2.60
CA ARG A 43 -8.98 7.75 1.93
C ARG A 43 -9.05 7.25 0.49
N GLU A 44 -9.56 8.09 -0.40
CA GLU A 44 -9.68 7.74 -1.81
C GLU A 44 -8.28 7.66 -2.46
N VAL A 45 -7.78 6.46 -2.70
CA VAL A 45 -6.43 6.24 -3.24
C VAL A 45 -6.46 5.28 -4.43
N LYS A 46 -5.75 5.66 -5.49
CA LYS A 46 -5.62 4.84 -6.70
C LYS A 46 -4.61 3.72 -6.50
N ALA A 47 -4.89 2.55 -7.08
CA ALA A 47 -4.04 1.36 -7.00
C ALA A 47 -2.57 1.61 -7.37
N HIS A 48 -2.30 2.41 -8.42
CA HIS A 48 -0.93 2.71 -8.84
C HIS A 48 -0.13 3.54 -7.82
N ILE A 49 -0.82 4.33 -6.96
CA ILE A 49 -0.16 5.08 -5.88
C ILE A 49 0.27 4.12 -4.78
N ILE A 50 -0.62 3.21 -4.39
CA ILE A 50 -0.34 2.15 -3.42
C ILE A 50 0.79 1.26 -3.92
N GLN A 51 0.75 0.83 -5.18
CA GLN A 51 1.80 0.03 -5.79
C GLN A 51 3.16 0.73 -5.69
N ARG A 52 3.23 2.03 -6.02
CA ARG A 52 4.47 2.81 -5.88
C ARG A 52 4.91 2.97 -4.43
N ALA A 53 3.99 3.16 -3.50
CA ALA A 53 4.29 3.27 -2.07
C ALA A 53 4.87 1.95 -1.53
N LEU A 54 4.25 0.81 -1.89
CA LEU A 54 4.72 -0.53 -1.54
C LEU A 54 6.12 -0.80 -2.10
N LEU A 55 6.35 -0.52 -3.38
CA LEU A 55 7.66 -0.72 -4.03
C LEU A 55 8.78 0.14 -3.41
N LYS A 56 8.45 1.29 -2.83
CA LYS A 56 9.43 2.19 -2.19
C LYS A 56 9.60 1.92 -0.71
N SER A 57 8.69 1.18 -0.10
CA SER A 57 8.67 0.99 1.34
C SER A 57 9.60 -0.16 1.72
N PRO A 58 10.56 0.07 2.65
CA PRO A 58 11.45 -0.99 3.12
C PRO A 58 10.76 -1.96 4.09
N PHE A 59 9.55 -1.65 4.55
CA PHE A 59 8.84 -2.40 5.59
C PHE A 59 7.86 -3.45 5.04
N VAL A 60 7.69 -3.51 3.71
CA VAL A 60 6.79 -4.44 3.04
C VAL A 60 7.53 -5.19 1.96
N ALA A 61 7.21 -6.47 1.83
CA ALA A 61 7.77 -7.34 0.81
C ALA A 61 6.66 -8.00 0.01
N LYS A 62 6.94 -8.30 -1.26
CA LYS A 62 6.08 -9.20 -2.04
C LYS A 62 6.25 -10.61 -1.47
N ALA A 63 5.20 -11.13 -0.85
CA ALA A 63 5.17 -12.48 -0.30
C ALA A 63 4.87 -13.55 -1.36
N GLY A 64 4.17 -13.16 -2.42
CA GLY A 64 3.77 -14.09 -3.47
C GLY A 64 2.69 -13.49 -4.36
N GLU A 65 1.81 -14.35 -4.84
CA GLU A 65 0.74 -14.02 -5.77
C GLU A 65 -0.54 -14.71 -5.30
N THR A 66 -1.67 -14.02 -5.43
CA THR A 66 -2.99 -14.53 -5.09
C THR A 66 -3.89 -14.39 -6.30
N ASN A 67 -4.76 -15.36 -6.51
CA ASN A 67 -5.82 -15.23 -7.51
C ASN A 67 -7.00 -14.51 -6.84
N LEU A 68 -7.36 -13.32 -7.33
CA LEU A 68 -8.59 -12.63 -6.94
C LEU A 68 -9.39 -12.39 -8.21
N ASP A 69 -10.64 -12.87 -8.21
CA ASP A 69 -11.58 -12.65 -9.32
C ASP A 69 -11.10 -13.19 -10.68
N GLY A 70 -10.27 -14.25 -10.67
CA GLY A 70 -9.68 -14.82 -11.88
C GLY A 70 -8.39 -14.12 -12.33
N GLU A 71 -7.99 -13.02 -11.68
CA GLU A 71 -6.77 -12.28 -11.98
C GLU A 71 -5.67 -12.52 -10.93
N ILE A 72 -4.42 -12.64 -11.39
CA ILE A 72 -3.28 -12.83 -10.51
C ILE A 72 -2.84 -11.48 -9.96
N HIS A 73 -2.92 -11.32 -8.65
CA HIS A 73 -2.47 -10.12 -7.95
C HIS A 73 -1.26 -10.43 -7.06
N SER A 74 -0.30 -9.51 -7.02
CA SER A 74 0.81 -9.61 -6.07
C SER A 74 0.30 -9.46 -4.64
N LEU A 75 0.69 -10.42 -3.80
CA LEU A 75 0.43 -10.45 -2.37
C LEU A 75 1.58 -9.74 -1.64
N TRP A 76 1.23 -8.78 -0.79
CA TRP A 76 2.18 -7.98 -0.03
C TRP A 76 2.03 -8.29 1.45
N VAL A 77 3.15 -8.44 2.13
CA VAL A 77 3.20 -8.69 3.57
C VAL A 77 4.08 -7.66 4.26
N PHE A 78 3.74 -7.37 5.51
CA PHE A 78 4.65 -6.64 6.39
C PHE A 78 5.89 -7.51 6.67
N SER A 79 7.06 -6.95 6.41
CA SER A 79 8.36 -7.64 6.52
C SER A 79 9.39 -6.69 7.12
N ALA A 80 9.03 -6.03 8.23
CA ALA A 80 10.04 -5.41 9.08
C ALA A 80 10.55 -6.50 10.03
N ASP A 81 11.77 -6.96 9.76
CA ASP A 81 12.61 -7.68 10.73
C ASP A 81 13.22 -6.67 11.72
#